data_AF-A0A920RF37-F1
#
_entry.id   AF-A0A920RF37-F1
#
_cell.length_a   1.000
_cell.length_b   1.000
_cell.length_c   1.000
_cell.angle_alpha   90.00
_cell.angle_beta   90.00
_cell.angle_gamma   90.00
#
_symmetry.space_group_name_H-M   'P 1'
#
loop_
_entity.id
_entity.type
_entity.pdbx_description
1 polymer ?
#
loop_
_entity_poly.entity_id
_entity_poly.type
_entity_poly.pdbx_seq_one_letter_code
_entity_poly.pdbx_strand_id
1 'polypeptide(L)'
;MAWQGKKRVRRDRRGQTVENLDQLSPVHHGRELRLSIDVRIQAAAHQALARTLVEHEAVGGTAMVLDSRTGEILAMVNLPEFNPNDRSTFNTHVMRNRAVTDIFEPGSTVKPFTLSLALQSGIFTPDTQIPTSPGVLVLNRHRIRDIHDYGVLSLTNVLVKSSNIGTAKIALELNPSQLVATLQSVGFGRLTGVELPGERSGGVAVQRAVALKRARDAILWLRVVGDCIAAGPCLYGPG
;
A
#
# COMPACT_ATOMS: atom_id res chain seq x y z
N MET A 1 -21.84 9.60 -18.23
CA MET A 1 -22.60 10.50 -17.32
C MET A 1 -24.08 10.24 -17.57
N ALA A 2 -24.86 9.96 -16.53
CA ALA A 2 -26.31 9.81 -16.64
C ALA A 2 -26.98 11.17 -16.41
N TRP A 3 -28.11 11.44 -17.05
CA TRP A 3 -28.90 12.64 -16.75
C TRP A 3 -30.39 12.34 -16.71
N GLN A 4 -31.05 13.05 -15.79
CA GLN A 4 -32.50 12.91 -15.58
C GLN A 4 -33.24 13.45 -16.80
N GLY A 5 -34.22 12.67 -17.26
CA GLY A 5 -35.19 13.12 -18.25
C GLY A 5 -36.20 14.08 -17.63
N LYS A 6 -36.84 14.90 -18.47
CA LYS A 6 -37.92 15.79 -18.06
C LYS A 6 -39.18 15.41 -18.83
N LYS A 7 -40.29 15.27 -18.10
CA LYS A 7 -41.62 15.14 -18.69
C LYS A 7 -42.54 16.27 -18.24
N ARG A 8 -43.37 16.74 -19.14
CA ARG A 8 -44.45 17.68 -18.87
C ARG A 8 -45.73 16.88 -18.64
N VAL A 9 -46.38 17.14 -17.50
CA VAL A 9 -47.63 16.47 -17.11
C VAL A 9 -48.69 17.50 -16.78
N ARG A 10 -49.94 17.20 -17.10
CA ARG A 10 -51.11 17.96 -16.65
C ARG A 10 -51.58 17.37 -15.33
N ARG A 11 -51.79 18.24 -14.33
CA ARG A 11 -52.33 17.86 -13.02
C ARG A 11 -53.68 18.51 -12.78
N ASP A 12 -54.55 17.85 -12.02
CA ASP A 12 -55.82 18.42 -11.56
C ASP A 12 -55.62 19.38 -10.36
N ARG A 13 -56.71 19.98 -9.87
CA ARG A 13 -56.68 20.85 -8.67
C ARG A 13 -56.28 20.12 -7.37
N ARG A 14 -56.31 18.79 -7.35
CA ARG A 14 -55.90 17.95 -6.21
C ARG A 14 -54.44 17.49 -6.32
N GLY A 15 -53.73 17.88 -7.38
CA GLY A 15 -52.32 17.55 -7.63
C GLY A 15 -52.09 16.19 -8.29
N GLN A 16 -53.15 15.48 -8.68
CA GLN A 16 -53.03 14.18 -9.35
C GLN A 16 -52.70 14.37 -10.82
N THR A 17 -51.85 13.50 -11.37
CA THR A 17 -51.48 13.56 -12.79
C THR A 17 -52.61 12.96 -13.63
N VAL A 18 -53.17 13.77 -14.53
CA VAL A 18 -54.30 13.41 -15.39
C VAL A 18 -53.84 13.02 -16.79
N GLU A 19 -52.75 13.62 -17.26
CA GLU A 19 -52.27 13.44 -18.63
C GLU A 19 -50.75 13.67 -18.71
N ASN A 20 -50.02 12.82 -19.45
CA ASN A 20 -48.63 13.09 -19.81
C ASN A 20 -48.63 13.83 -21.15
N LEU A 21 -48.22 15.10 -21.14
CA LEU A 21 -48.35 15.99 -22.31
C LEU A 21 -47.16 15.87 -23.26
N ASP A 22 -45.92 15.84 -22.74
CA ASP A 22 -44.71 15.76 -23.58
C ASP A 22 -43.51 15.23 -22.81
N GLN A 23 -42.59 14.56 -23.51
CA GLN A 23 -41.25 14.23 -23.02
C GLN A 23 -40.26 15.32 -23.47
N LEU A 24 -39.99 16.28 -22.59
CA LEU A 24 -39.13 17.44 -22.87
C LEU A 24 -37.65 17.06 -23.01
N SER A 25 -37.20 16.03 -22.30
CA SER A 25 -35.89 15.41 -22.53
C SER A 25 -35.90 13.93 -22.14
N PRO A 26 -35.28 13.06 -22.93
CA PRO A 26 -35.16 11.65 -22.57
C PRO A 26 -34.24 11.46 -21.37
N VAL A 27 -34.47 10.37 -20.63
CA VAL A 27 -33.52 9.90 -19.62
C VAL A 27 -32.32 9.32 -20.35
N HIS A 28 -31.11 9.69 -19.94
CA HIS A 28 -29.91 9.01 -20.42
C HIS A 28 -29.33 8.17 -19.31
N HIS A 29 -29.34 6.86 -19.55
CA HIS A 29 -28.75 5.88 -18.66
C HIS A 29 -27.22 6.04 -18.63
N GLY A 30 -26.62 5.67 -17.49
CA GLY A 30 -25.17 5.63 -17.36
C GLY A 30 -24.52 4.64 -18.33
N ARG A 31 -23.19 4.62 -18.33
CA ARG A 31 -22.44 3.61 -19.09
C ARG A 31 -22.14 2.42 -18.20
N GLU A 32 -22.10 1.23 -18.79
CA GLU A 32 -21.56 0.05 -18.14
C GLU A 32 -20.07 0.28 -17.85
N LEU A 33 -19.63 -0.07 -16.64
CA LEU A 33 -18.24 -0.04 -16.23
C LEU A 33 -17.80 -1.48 -16.00
N ARG A 34 -16.76 -1.91 -16.72
CA ARG A 34 -16.11 -3.20 -16.49
C ARG A 34 -14.87 -2.98 -15.65
N LEU A 35 -14.80 -3.69 -14.53
CA LEU A 35 -13.66 -3.63 -13.62
C LEU A 35 -12.64 -4.70 -14.00
N SER A 36 -11.39 -4.50 -13.60
CA SER A 36 -10.33 -5.51 -13.66
C SER A 36 -10.47 -6.62 -12.61
N ILE A 37 -11.35 -6.42 -11.62
CA ILE A 37 -11.53 -7.34 -10.49
C ILE A 37 -12.10 -8.67 -10.98
N ASP A 38 -11.42 -9.77 -10.67
CA ASP A 38 -11.96 -11.12 -10.82
C ASP A 38 -12.67 -11.51 -9.52
N VAL A 39 -13.98 -11.77 -9.61
CA VAL A 39 -14.83 -12.10 -8.45
C VAL A 39 -14.34 -13.33 -7.67
N ARG A 40 -13.70 -14.29 -8.33
CA ARG A 40 -13.18 -15.51 -7.69
C ARG A 40 -11.92 -15.19 -6.89
N ILE A 41 -11.02 -14.39 -7.45
CA ILE A 41 -9.80 -13.93 -6.76
C ILE A 41 -10.18 -13.02 -5.60
N GLN A 42 -11.13 -12.11 -5.80
CA GLN A 42 -11.67 -11.25 -4.75
C GLN A 42 -12.23 -12.06 -3.57
N ALA A 43 -13.05 -13.08 -3.84
CA ALA A 43 -13.61 -13.95 -2.81
C ALA A 43 -12.53 -14.76 -2.08
N ALA A 44 -11.54 -15.29 -2.82
CA ALA A 44 -10.43 -16.03 -2.22
C ALA A 44 -9.55 -15.14 -1.32
N ALA A 45 -9.22 -13.92 -1.80
CA ALA A 45 -8.45 -12.94 -1.04
C ALA A 45 -9.19 -12.50 0.23
N HIS A 46 -10.51 -12.32 0.14
CA HIS A 46 -11.36 -11.98 1.29
C HIS A 46 -11.37 -13.09 2.34
N GLN A 47 -11.63 -14.33 1.92
CA GLN A 47 -11.63 -15.47 2.85
C GLN A 47 -10.26 -15.68 3.50
N ALA A 48 -9.16 -15.51 2.75
CA ALA A 48 -7.81 -15.60 3.29
C ALA A 48 -7.58 -14.52 4.34
N LEU A 49 -7.86 -13.25 4.01
CA LEU A 49 -7.68 -12.13 4.94
C LEU A 49 -8.56 -12.28 6.19
N ALA A 50 -9.82 -12.68 6.04
CA ALA A 50 -10.73 -12.91 7.17
C ALA A 50 -10.21 -13.99 8.13
N ARG A 51 -9.71 -15.12 7.59
CA ARG A 51 -9.08 -16.18 8.40
C ARG A 51 -7.85 -15.66 9.15
N THR A 52 -6.96 -14.95 8.46
CA THR A 52 -5.74 -14.37 9.04
C THR A 52 -6.05 -13.36 10.15
N LEU A 53 -7.10 -12.54 10.00
CA LEU A 53 -7.52 -11.59 11.04
C LEU A 53 -7.98 -12.30 12.32
N VAL A 54 -8.72 -13.41 12.17
CA VAL A 54 -9.16 -14.23 13.31
C VAL A 54 -7.97 -14.93 13.96
N GLU A 55 -7.11 -15.57 13.17
CA GLU A 55 -5.92 -16.30 13.66
C GLU A 55 -4.94 -15.42 14.43
N HIS A 56 -4.83 -14.14 14.06
CA HIS A 56 -3.92 -13.19 14.70
C HIS A 56 -4.61 -12.16 15.61
N GLU A 57 -5.92 -12.31 15.85
CA GLU A 57 -6.72 -11.36 16.63
C GLU A 57 -6.52 -9.90 16.18
N ALA A 58 -6.37 -9.69 14.87
CA ALA A 58 -6.06 -8.40 14.30
C ALA A 58 -7.31 -7.52 14.16
N VAL A 59 -7.17 -6.23 14.47
CA VAL A 59 -8.27 -5.24 14.42
C VAL A 59 -8.73 -4.95 12.99
N GLY A 60 -7.89 -5.22 11.99
CA GLY A 60 -8.18 -5.00 10.57
C GLY A 60 -7.00 -5.40 9.69
N GLY A 61 -7.20 -5.35 8.39
CA GLY A 61 -6.17 -5.65 7.41
C GLY A 61 -6.61 -5.36 5.99
N THR A 62 -5.66 -5.45 5.06
CA THR A 62 -5.86 -5.20 3.64
C THR A 62 -5.13 -6.26 2.84
N ALA A 63 -5.75 -6.72 1.75
CA ALA A 63 -5.12 -7.61 0.79
C ALA A 63 -5.38 -7.10 -0.63
N MET A 64 -4.34 -7.12 -1.47
CA MET A 64 -4.43 -6.73 -2.88
C MET A 64 -3.74 -7.77 -3.75
N VAL A 65 -4.33 -8.07 -4.90
CA VAL A 65 -3.78 -8.97 -5.91
C VAL A 65 -3.74 -8.23 -7.23
N LEU A 66 -2.58 -8.25 -7.88
CA LEU A 66 -2.31 -7.56 -9.14
C LEU A 66 -1.75 -8.53 -10.18
N ASP A 67 -2.08 -8.29 -11.44
CA ASP A 67 -1.36 -8.89 -12.56
C ASP A 67 -0.09 -8.07 -12.84
N SER A 68 1.08 -8.70 -12.69
CA SER A 68 2.37 -8.01 -12.83
C SER A 68 2.73 -7.62 -14.26
N ARG A 69 2.02 -8.15 -15.27
CA ARG A 69 2.25 -7.85 -16.68
C ARG A 69 1.34 -6.73 -17.17
N THR A 70 0.07 -6.74 -16.77
CA THR A 70 -0.92 -5.73 -17.21
C THR A 70 -1.05 -4.55 -16.25
N GLY A 71 -0.67 -4.74 -14.97
CA GLY A 71 -0.89 -3.75 -13.91
C GLY A 71 -2.34 -3.72 -13.41
N GLU A 72 -3.18 -4.63 -13.89
CA GLU A 72 -4.58 -4.73 -13.47
C GLU A 72 -4.71 -5.22 -12.03
N ILE A 73 -5.59 -4.57 -11.26
CA ILE A 73 -5.93 -5.00 -9.91
C ILE A 73 -7.01 -6.08 -10.02
N LEU A 74 -6.65 -7.31 -9.68
CA LEU A 74 -7.51 -8.49 -9.75
C LEU A 74 -8.36 -8.67 -8.49
N ALA A 75 -7.85 -8.22 -7.34
CA ALA A 75 -8.58 -8.16 -6.08
C ALA A 75 -8.07 -7.04 -5.18
N MET A 76 -8.99 -6.44 -4.42
CA MET A 76 -8.69 -5.45 -3.39
C MET A 76 -9.70 -5.59 -2.24
N VAL A 77 -9.23 -6.00 -1.08
CA VAL A 77 -10.05 -6.29 0.10
C VAL A 77 -9.54 -5.49 1.28
N ASN A 78 -10.46 -4.90 2.05
CA ASN A 78 -10.17 -4.28 3.33
C ASN A 78 -11.13 -4.86 4.38
N LEU A 79 -10.60 -5.18 5.55
CA LEU A 79 -11.39 -5.59 6.71
C LEU A 79 -11.05 -4.67 7.91
N PRO A 80 -12.02 -4.33 8.77
CA PRO A 80 -13.44 -4.69 8.68
C PRO A 80 -14.16 -4.05 7.48
N GLU A 81 -15.22 -4.69 7.00
CA GLU A 81 -16.03 -4.24 5.86
C GLU A 81 -17.47 -3.86 6.27
N PHE A 82 -18.23 -3.31 5.32
CA PHE A 82 -19.63 -2.96 5.50
C PHE A 82 -20.47 -3.50 4.35
N ASN A 83 -21.77 -3.71 4.59
CA ASN A 83 -22.70 -4.08 3.54
C ASN A 83 -23.18 -2.82 2.78
N PRO A 84 -22.81 -2.60 1.51
CA PRO A 84 -23.23 -1.42 0.77
C PRO A 84 -24.74 -1.39 0.48
N ASN A 85 -25.43 -2.51 0.60
CA ASN A 85 -26.89 -2.60 0.43
C ASN A 85 -27.66 -2.20 1.69
N ASP A 86 -27.00 -2.09 2.85
CA ASP A 86 -27.61 -1.64 4.10
C ASP A 86 -27.01 -0.31 4.56
N ARG A 87 -27.78 0.76 4.37
CA ARG A 87 -27.35 2.13 4.74
C ARG A 87 -27.43 2.41 6.25
N SER A 88 -28.11 1.57 7.02
CA SER A 88 -28.26 1.77 8.46
C SER A 88 -26.96 1.49 9.23
N THR A 89 -26.08 0.67 8.66
CA THR A 89 -24.80 0.27 9.25
C THR A 89 -23.62 1.13 8.80
N PHE A 90 -23.86 2.29 8.18
CA PHE A 90 -22.81 3.13 7.61
C PHE A 90 -21.98 3.80 8.72
N ASN A 91 -20.73 3.34 8.86
CA ASN A 91 -19.72 3.93 9.71
C ASN A 91 -18.54 4.39 8.85
N THR A 92 -18.19 5.68 8.92
CA THR A 92 -17.14 6.30 8.12
C THR A 92 -15.76 5.68 8.31
N HIS A 93 -15.51 5.01 9.44
CA HIS A 93 -14.24 4.29 9.67
C HIS A 93 -14.14 2.98 8.88
N VAL A 94 -15.27 2.28 8.70
CA VAL A 94 -15.34 0.98 8.00
C VAL A 94 -15.46 1.18 6.48
N MET A 95 -15.93 2.36 6.05
CA MET A 95 -16.05 2.71 4.63
C MET A 95 -14.74 3.13 3.95
N ARG A 96 -13.65 3.28 4.71
CA ARG A 96 -12.36 3.70 4.15
C ARG A 96 -11.69 2.54 3.42
N ASN A 97 -11.30 2.77 2.17
CA ASN A 97 -10.46 1.86 1.43
C ASN A 97 -9.00 2.05 1.85
N ARG A 98 -8.60 1.37 2.93
CA ARG A 98 -7.26 1.46 3.52
C ARG A 98 -6.14 1.14 2.52
N ALA A 99 -6.42 0.30 1.53
CA ALA A 99 -5.49 -0.01 0.45
C ALA A 99 -5.02 1.23 -0.32
N VAL A 100 -5.82 2.31 -0.37
CA VAL A 100 -5.49 3.55 -1.09
C VAL A 100 -5.36 4.78 -0.19
N THR A 101 -5.96 4.75 1.01
CA THR A 101 -5.99 5.90 1.93
C THR A 101 -4.96 5.84 3.05
N ASP A 102 -4.59 4.65 3.50
CA ASP A 102 -3.77 4.49 4.70
C ASP A 102 -2.29 4.39 4.28
N ILE A 103 -1.47 5.24 4.90
CA ILE A 103 -0.03 5.29 4.67
C ILE A 103 0.68 4.64 5.85
N PHE A 104 1.60 3.74 5.59
CA PHE A 104 2.45 3.13 6.62
C PHE A 104 3.89 2.93 6.11
N GLU A 105 4.77 2.51 7.01
CA GLU A 105 6.16 2.22 6.71
C GLU A 105 6.32 0.78 6.21
N PRO A 106 6.79 0.56 4.97
CA PRO A 106 6.82 -0.75 4.31
C PRO A 106 7.83 -1.75 4.93
N GLY A 107 8.53 -1.40 6.00
CA GLY A 107 9.40 -2.33 6.72
C GLY A 107 10.40 -3.05 5.80
N SER A 108 10.45 -4.39 5.89
CA SER A 108 11.41 -5.18 5.11
C SER A 108 11.07 -5.34 3.63
N THR A 109 9.86 -4.97 3.18
CA THR A 109 9.45 -5.17 1.78
C THR A 109 10.20 -4.24 0.82
N VAL A 110 10.91 -3.22 1.33
CA VAL A 110 11.75 -2.32 0.51
C VAL A 110 13.17 -2.83 0.27
N LYS A 111 13.64 -3.80 1.08
CA LYS A 111 15.02 -4.32 1.00
C LYS A 111 15.39 -4.82 -0.40
N PRO A 112 14.51 -5.51 -1.16
CA PRO A 112 14.82 -5.92 -2.53
C PRO A 112 15.27 -4.77 -3.42
N PHE A 113 14.71 -3.56 -3.27
CA PHE A 113 15.10 -2.40 -4.08
C PHE A 113 16.48 -1.87 -3.69
N THR A 114 16.78 -1.83 -2.38
CA THR A 114 18.13 -1.47 -1.89
C THR A 114 19.18 -2.45 -2.39
N LEU A 115 18.90 -3.76 -2.31
CA LEU A 115 19.81 -4.80 -2.80
C LEU A 115 19.94 -4.81 -4.32
N SER A 116 18.86 -4.49 -5.05
CA SER A 116 18.92 -4.32 -6.51
C SER A 116 19.84 -3.17 -6.90
N LEU A 117 19.76 -2.03 -6.21
CA LEU A 117 20.70 -0.92 -6.40
C LEU A 117 22.14 -1.32 -6.04
N ALA A 118 22.32 -2.13 -4.99
CA ALA A 118 23.64 -2.63 -4.60
C ALA A 118 24.28 -3.51 -5.67
N LEU A 119 23.49 -4.36 -6.34
CA LEU A 119 23.97 -5.14 -7.48
C LEU A 119 24.24 -4.24 -8.69
N GLN A 120 23.38 -3.25 -8.95
CA GLN A 120 23.55 -2.31 -10.06
C GLN A 120 24.78 -1.41 -9.91
N SER A 121 25.20 -1.09 -8.69
CA SER A 121 26.38 -0.27 -8.44
C SER A 121 27.69 -0.95 -8.84
N GLY A 122 27.68 -2.28 -9.03
CA GLY A 122 28.87 -3.08 -9.31
C GLY A 122 29.80 -3.28 -8.11
N ILE A 123 29.47 -2.70 -6.95
CA ILE A 123 30.23 -2.84 -5.70
C ILE A 123 29.96 -4.21 -5.06
N PHE A 124 28.75 -4.73 -5.24
CA PHE A 124 28.30 -5.98 -4.64
C PHE A 124 27.99 -7.03 -5.71
N THR A 125 28.25 -8.28 -5.35
CA THR A 125 27.83 -9.49 -6.05
C THR A 125 26.90 -10.29 -5.12
N PRO A 126 26.13 -11.26 -5.64
CA PRO A 126 25.31 -12.14 -4.80
C PRO A 126 26.08 -12.83 -3.66
N ASP A 127 27.37 -13.07 -3.85
CA ASP A 127 28.27 -13.76 -2.92
C ASP A 127 29.11 -12.81 -2.05
N THR A 128 28.99 -11.48 -2.23
CA THR A 128 29.69 -10.50 -1.39
C THR A 128 29.33 -10.72 0.07
N GLN A 129 30.35 -10.86 0.91
CA GLN A 129 30.20 -11.20 2.32
C GLN A 129 29.99 -9.93 3.16
N ILE A 130 28.89 -9.89 3.90
CA ILE A 130 28.49 -8.80 4.77
C ILE A 130 28.52 -9.28 6.23
N PRO A 131 29.42 -8.76 7.08
CA PRO A 131 29.43 -9.12 8.49
C PRO A 131 28.21 -8.52 9.19
N THR A 132 27.42 -9.36 9.86
CA THR A 132 26.21 -8.99 10.59
C THR A 132 26.29 -9.20 12.11
N SER A 133 27.35 -9.85 12.59
CA SER A 133 27.65 -9.95 14.02
C SER A 133 27.88 -8.59 14.69
N PRO A 134 27.53 -8.46 15.98
CA PRO A 134 26.95 -9.47 16.88
C PRO A 134 25.41 -9.51 16.88
N GLY A 135 24.77 -9.40 15.70
CA GLY A 135 23.30 -9.27 15.60
C GLY A 135 22.76 -7.91 16.07
N VAL A 136 23.66 -6.99 16.41
CA VAL A 136 23.36 -5.62 16.82
C VAL A 136 24.36 -4.66 16.18
N LEU A 137 23.85 -3.66 15.47
CA LEU A 137 24.65 -2.57 14.91
C LEU A 137 24.22 -1.26 15.57
N VAL A 138 25.17 -0.56 16.19
CA VAL A 138 24.95 0.78 16.74
C VAL A 138 25.51 1.79 15.75
N LEU A 139 24.63 2.62 15.22
CA LEU A 139 25.01 3.75 14.38
C LEU A 139 24.54 5.02 15.12
N ASN A 140 25.48 5.87 15.54
CA ASN A 140 25.18 7.05 16.37
C ASN A 140 24.31 6.71 17.60
N ARG A 141 23.10 7.26 17.68
CA ARG A 141 22.15 7.06 18.78
C ARG A 141 21.13 5.94 18.52
N HIS A 142 21.22 5.25 17.37
CA HIS A 142 20.24 4.23 17.01
C HIS A 142 20.86 2.85 16.97
N ARG A 143 20.06 1.87 17.39
CA ARG A 143 20.42 0.47 17.44
C ARG A 143 19.58 -0.27 16.41
N ILE A 144 20.26 -0.85 15.42
CA ILE A 144 19.67 -1.76 14.43
C ILE A 144 19.93 -3.17 14.93
N ARG A 145 18.90 -4.02 14.90
CA ARG A 145 18.98 -5.41 15.36
C ARG A 145 18.44 -6.35 14.31
N ASP A 146 19.08 -7.51 14.22
CA ASP A 146 18.52 -8.67 13.55
C ASP A 146 17.79 -9.56 14.57
N ILE A 147 17.00 -10.51 14.08
CA ILE A 147 16.29 -11.48 14.93
C ILE A 147 17.30 -12.41 15.63
N HIS A 148 18.41 -12.72 14.96
CA HIS A 148 19.50 -13.54 15.46
C HIS A 148 20.86 -12.92 15.09
N ASP A 149 21.92 -13.33 15.79
CA ASP A 149 23.28 -13.11 15.30
C ASP A 149 23.59 -14.13 14.20
N TYR A 150 23.68 -13.65 12.96
CA TYR A 150 23.91 -14.50 11.79
C TYR A 150 25.38 -14.67 11.42
N GLY A 151 26.32 -14.06 12.16
CA GLY A 151 27.73 -14.12 11.74
C GLY A 151 27.97 -13.23 10.52
N VAL A 152 28.36 -13.86 9.42
CA VAL A 152 28.57 -13.24 8.12
C VAL A 152 27.53 -13.80 7.14
N LEU A 153 26.88 -12.91 6.40
CA LEU A 153 25.89 -13.28 5.38
C LEU A 153 26.37 -12.84 4.01
N SER A 154 26.17 -13.66 2.98
CA SER A 154 26.25 -13.18 1.59
C SER A 154 25.11 -12.19 1.30
N LEU A 155 25.22 -11.39 0.24
CA LEU A 155 24.15 -10.47 -0.18
C LEU A 155 22.83 -11.22 -0.42
N THR A 156 22.89 -12.40 -1.02
CA THR A 156 21.72 -13.29 -1.16
C THR A 156 21.12 -13.64 0.19
N ASN A 157 21.96 -14.03 1.16
CA ASN A 157 21.49 -14.41 2.49
C ASN A 157 21.00 -13.23 3.32
N VAL A 158 21.46 -12.00 3.05
CA VAL A 158 20.87 -10.79 3.63
C VAL A 158 19.40 -10.68 3.26
N LEU A 159 19.03 -10.97 2.01
CA LEU A 159 17.62 -10.99 1.59
C LEU A 159 16.86 -12.16 2.22
N VAL A 160 17.40 -13.38 2.14
CA VAL A 160 16.76 -14.61 2.65
C VAL A 160 16.48 -14.52 4.16
N LYS A 161 17.43 -13.98 4.94
CA LYS A 161 17.28 -13.79 6.39
C LYS A 161 16.63 -12.45 6.75
N SER A 162 16.32 -11.62 5.75
CA SER A 162 15.83 -10.26 5.93
C SER A 162 16.67 -9.49 6.96
N SER A 163 17.99 -9.58 6.88
CA SER A 163 18.90 -8.93 7.84
C SER A 163 18.79 -7.40 7.71
N ASN A 164 18.35 -6.76 8.80
CA ASN A 164 18.32 -5.31 8.93
C ASN A 164 19.74 -4.75 8.95
N ILE A 165 20.67 -5.42 9.64
CA ILE A 165 22.06 -5.01 9.74
C ILE A 165 22.75 -5.12 8.38
N GLY A 166 22.56 -6.24 7.67
CA GLY A 166 23.11 -6.45 6.35
C GLY A 166 22.62 -5.41 5.36
N THR A 167 21.31 -5.15 5.34
CA THR A 167 20.71 -4.10 4.49
C THR A 167 21.26 -2.72 4.86
N ALA A 168 21.37 -2.40 6.16
CA ALA A 168 21.86 -1.11 6.60
C ALA A 168 23.32 -0.86 6.20
N LYS A 169 24.18 -1.88 6.33
CA LYS A 169 25.58 -1.80 5.89
C LYS A 169 25.68 -1.61 4.38
N ILE A 170 24.91 -2.37 3.60
CA ILE A 170 24.84 -2.20 2.15
C ILE A 170 24.41 -0.76 1.82
N ALA A 171 23.32 -0.26 2.42
CA ALA A 171 22.81 1.08 2.16
C ALA A 171 23.81 2.20 2.50
N LEU A 172 24.67 2.02 3.50
CA LEU A 172 25.71 2.98 3.87
C LEU A 172 26.83 3.10 2.81
N GLU A 173 27.05 2.05 2.02
CA GLU A 173 28.02 2.05 0.92
C GLU A 173 27.43 2.59 -0.39
N LEU A 174 26.10 2.81 -0.45
CA LEU A 174 25.41 3.32 -1.63
C LEU A 174 25.22 4.84 -1.57
N ASN A 175 25.09 5.46 -2.74
CA ASN A 175 24.74 6.88 -2.82
C ASN A 175 23.27 7.07 -2.36
N PRO A 176 22.99 7.87 -1.32
CA PRO A 176 21.64 8.07 -0.82
C PRO A 176 20.67 8.65 -1.85
N SER A 177 21.16 9.53 -2.74
CA SER A 177 20.34 10.11 -3.81
C SER A 177 19.96 9.06 -4.86
N GLN A 178 20.82 8.08 -5.13
CA GLN A 178 20.50 6.97 -6.03
C GLN A 178 19.46 6.03 -5.41
N LEU A 179 19.52 5.78 -4.10
CA LEU A 179 18.51 4.97 -3.40
C LEU A 179 17.12 5.62 -3.48
N VAL A 180 17.03 6.92 -3.20
CA VAL A 180 15.79 7.69 -3.36
C VAL A 180 15.30 7.62 -4.80
N ALA A 181 16.17 7.89 -5.78
CA ALA A 181 15.81 7.88 -7.18
C ALA A 181 15.30 6.49 -7.63
N THR A 182 15.94 5.43 -7.15
CA THR A 182 15.53 4.04 -7.41
C THR A 182 14.11 3.79 -6.89
N LEU A 183 13.81 4.16 -5.64
CA LEU A 183 12.48 3.96 -5.07
C LEU A 183 11.41 4.82 -5.76
N GLN A 184 11.74 6.06 -6.12
CA GLN A 184 10.84 6.91 -6.89
C GLN A 184 10.60 6.37 -8.32
N SER A 185 11.60 5.73 -8.92
CA SER A 185 11.49 5.16 -10.27
C SER A 185 10.53 3.97 -10.32
N VAL A 186 10.40 3.21 -9.22
CA VAL A 186 9.46 2.09 -9.08
C VAL A 186 8.10 2.52 -8.52
N GLY A 187 7.84 3.83 -8.40
CA GLY A 187 6.53 4.39 -8.08
C GLY A 187 6.34 4.88 -6.64
N PHE A 188 7.30 4.68 -5.74
CA PHE A 188 7.14 5.16 -4.37
C PHE A 188 7.10 6.70 -4.30
N GLY A 189 6.21 7.23 -3.46
CA GLY A 189 6.01 8.66 -3.30
C GLY A 189 5.24 9.31 -4.46
N ARG A 190 4.64 8.51 -5.36
CA ARG A 190 3.81 8.97 -6.47
C ARG A 190 2.40 8.39 -6.33
N LEU A 191 1.42 9.08 -6.93
CA LEU A 191 0.09 8.50 -7.09
C LEU A 191 0.19 7.33 -8.08
N THR A 192 -0.52 6.25 -7.79
CA THR A 192 -0.65 5.06 -8.63
C THR A 192 -1.55 5.30 -9.83
N GLY A 193 -2.43 6.31 -9.75
CA GLY A 193 -3.43 6.59 -10.78
C GLY A 193 -4.67 5.71 -10.66
N VAL A 194 -4.84 5.00 -9.55
CA VAL A 194 -6.07 4.28 -9.25
C VAL A 194 -7.22 5.28 -9.15
N GLU A 195 -8.31 5.04 -9.88
CA GLU A 195 -9.46 5.95 -9.98
C GLU A 195 -10.37 5.90 -8.72
N LEU A 196 -9.75 5.80 -7.54
CA LEU A 196 -10.43 5.72 -6.25
C LEU A 196 -10.26 7.03 -5.46
N PRO A 197 -11.35 7.51 -4.83
CA PRO A 197 -11.30 8.75 -4.07
C PRO A 197 -10.41 8.61 -2.84
N GLY A 198 -9.66 9.68 -2.54
CA GLY A 198 -8.82 9.74 -1.34
C GLY A 198 -7.48 9.01 -1.46
N GLU A 199 -7.08 8.61 -2.67
CA GLU A 199 -5.74 8.09 -2.95
C GLU A 199 -4.67 9.01 -2.36
N ARG A 200 -3.68 8.41 -1.70
CA ARG A 200 -2.51 9.12 -1.19
C ARG A 200 -1.24 8.64 -1.87
N SER A 201 -0.28 9.53 -2.08
CA SER A 201 0.99 9.20 -2.73
C SER A 201 2.03 8.60 -1.80
N GLY A 202 1.79 8.62 -0.48
CA GLY A 202 2.84 8.33 0.48
C GLY A 202 3.96 9.39 0.44
N GLY A 203 5.18 8.98 0.72
CA GLY A 203 6.34 9.85 0.61
C GLY A 203 7.67 9.09 0.65
N VAL A 204 8.64 9.58 -0.13
CA VAL A 204 10.05 9.17 -0.04
C VAL A 204 10.81 10.34 0.56
N ALA A 205 11.27 10.19 1.80
CA ALA A 205 12.01 11.27 2.44
C ALA A 205 13.43 11.37 1.88
N VAL A 206 13.74 12.50 1.23
CA VAL A 206 15.12 12.96 1.06
C VAL A 206 15.43 13.85 2.25
N GLN A 207 15.92 13.28 3.36
CA GLN A 207 16.70 14.15 4.23
C GLN A 207 17.91 14.58 3.40
N ARG A 208 18.19 15.89 3.35
CA ARG A 208 19.42 16.46 2.76
C ARG A 208 20.63 15.77 3.39
N ALA A 209 21.03 14.63 2.83
CA ALA A 209 22.06 13.74 3.34
C ALA A 209 23.46 14.23 2.93
N VAL A 210 23.73 15.50 3.21
CA VAL A 210 25.09 16.06 3.25
C VAL A 210 25.20 16.84 4.56
N ALA A 211 25.04 16.13 5.67
CA ALA A 211 25.66 16.37 6.97
C ALA A 211 24.89 15.59 8.05
N LEU A 212 25.64 14.75 8.77
CA LEU A 212 25.33 14.20 10.09
C LEU A 212 24.41 12.97 10.18
N LYS A 213 25.07 11.83 10.38
CA LYS A 213 24.97 11.05 11.62
C LYS A 213 23.53 10.76 12.13
N ARG A 214 22.66 10.24 11.28
CA ARG A 214 21.36 9.70 11.71
C ARG A 214 21.19 8.29 11.17
N ALA A 215 21.08 7.36 12.09
CA ALA A 215 21.05 5.93 11.84
C ALA A 215 19.65 5.34 11.73
N ARG A 216 18.65 6.22 11.73
CA ARG A 216 17.33 5.91 11.24
C ARG A 216 17.30 5.78 9.70
N ASP A 217 18.37 6.18 9.00
CA ASP A 217 18.31 6.53 7.58
C ASP A 217 18.91 5.48 6.64
N ALA A 218 19.50 4.41 7.17
CA ALA A 218 19.92 3.25 6.37
C ALA A 218 18.72 2.33 6.01
N ILE A 219 17.60 2.49 6.74
CA ILE A 219 16.30 1.92 6.42
C ILE A 219 15.44 3.13 6.06
N LEU A 220 15.38 3.45 4.78
CA LEU A 220 14.70 4.65 4.29
C LEU A 220 13.27 4.75 4.86
N TRP A 221 12.91 5.93 5.37
CA TRP A 221 11.52 6.24 5.77
C TRP A 221 10.69 6.39 4.50
N LEU A 222 10.33 5.24 3.97
CA LEU A 222 9.38 5.12 2.89
C LEU A 222 8.00 5.07 3.52
N ARG A 223 7.07 5.81 2.95
CA ARG A 223 5.67 5.78 3.32
C ARG A 223 4.92 5.36 2.08
N VAL A 224 4.27 4.21 2.15
CA VAL A 224 3.60 3.58 1.01
C VAL A 224 2.14 3.41 1.34
N VAL A 225 1.34 3.27 0.29
CA VAL A 225 -0.08 3.04 0.38
C VAL A 225 -0.34 1.56 0.09
N GLY A 226 -1.03 0.88 1.01
CA GLY A 226 -1.33 -0.57 0.94
C GLY A 226 -0.19 -1.52 1.35
N ASP A 227 -0.56 -2.55 2.14
CA ASP A 227 0.18 -3.64 2.87
C ASP A 227 0.24 -3.57 4.43
N CYS A 228 -0.88 -3.88 5.09
CA CYS A 228 -0.89 -4.40 6.46
C CYS A 228 -1.12 -5.91 6.46
N ILE A 229 -0.04 -6.70 6.36
CA ILE A 229 0.02 -8.04 6.96
C ILE A 229 1.26 -8.07 7.84
N ALA A 230 1.11 -7.59 9.08
CA ALA A 230 2.10 -7.80 10.12
C ALA A 230 1.38 -8.47 11.30
N ALA A 231 1.70 -9.73 11.55
CA ALA A 231 1.41 -10.40 12.81
C ALA A 231 2.28 -9.72 13.90
N GLY A 232 1.73 -8.67 14.52
CA GLY A 232 2.39 -7.91 15.58
C GLY A 232 1.68 -6.57 15.81
N PRO A 233 1.65 -6.05 17.05
CA PRO A 233 0.85 -4.88 17.38
C PRO A 233 1.36 -3.66 16.61
N CYS A 234 0.53 -3.15 15.70
CA CYS A 234 0.66 -1.81 15.16
C CYS A 234 0.43 -0.82 16.32
N LEU A 235 1.51 -0.49 17.04
CA LEU A 235 1.48 0.47 18.14
C LEU A 235 1.24 1.89 17.60
N TYR A 236 -0.02 2.23 17.39
CA TYR A 236 -0.50 3.61 17.35
C TYR A 236 -0.96 3.98 18.78
N GLY A 237 -0.03 4.47 19.59
CA GLY A 237 -0.37 5.20 20.81
C GLY A 237 -0.33 6.70 20.52
N PRO A 238 -1.37 7.48 20.86
CA PRO A 238 -1.29 8.93 20.82
C PRO A 238 -0.38 9.42 21.95
N GLY A 239 0.59 10.26 21.60
CA GLY A 239 1.22 11.18 22.56
C GLY A 239 0.39 12.45 22.67
#